data_AF-M5F002-F1
#
_entry.id   AF-M5F002-F1
#
_cell.length_a   1.000
_cell.length_b   1.000
_cell.length_c   1.000
_cell.angle_alpha   90.00
_cell.angle_beta   90.00
_cell.angle_gamma   90.00
#
_symmetry.space_group_name_H-M   'P 1'
#
loop_
_entity.id
_entity.type
_entity.pdbx_description
1 polymer ?
#
loop_
_entity_poly.entity_id
_entity_poly.type
_entity_poly.pdbx_seq_one_letter_code
_entity_poly.pdbx_strand_id
1 'polypeptide(L)'
;MERLGRSRDAIVRALKNLREHGFIDWLRRYEPTGKEGRGPQVQQASNAYRLSLPEKARQFLGRFGKAAPPPADHGQEQRAWSEAIDAYRQSLPLDERTRLDAGDSPLGQALVSIAKGLMKRESDNQTESPSSSTLYVKT
;
A
#
# COMPACT_ATOMS: atom_id res chain seq x y z
N MET A 1 25.09 19.26 -29.09
CA MET A 1 26.30 18.63 -29.68
C MET A 1 27.38 18.49 -28.61
N GLU A 2 27.73 19.56 -27.88
CA GLU A 2 28.75 19.56 -26.81
C GLU A 2 28.62 18.43 -25.77
N ARG A 3 27.42 18.19 -25.23
CA ARG A 3 27.26 17.21 -24.12
C ARG A 3 27.45 15.74 -24.51
N LEU A 4 27.26 15.39 -25.79
CA LEU A 4 27.30 14.00 -26.26
C LEU A 4 28.50 13.71 -27.17
N GLY A 5 29.18 14.74 -27.69
CA GLY A 5 30.32 14.58 -28.59
C GLY A 5 30.01 13.85 -29.91
N ARG A 6 28.73 13.81 -30.33
CA ARG A 6 28.28 13.12 -31.56
C ARG A 6 27.76 14.09 -32.58
N SER A 7 27.89 13.75 -33.86
CA SER A 7 27.32 14.52 -34.97
C SER A 7 25.79 14.56 -34.87
N ARG A 8 25.17 15.61 -35.43
CA ARG A 8 23.71 15.74 -35.44
C ARG A 8 23.06 14.53 -36.12
N ASP A 9 23.61 14.08 -37.23
CA ASP A 9 23.13 12.91 -37.97
C ASP A 9 23.19 11.63 -37.11
N ALA A 10 24.30 11.41 -36.38
CA ALA A 10 24.41 10.27 -35.48
C ALA A 10 23.33 10.30 -34.37
N ILE A 11 23.01 11.48 -33.83
CA ILE A 11 21.95 11.63 -32.83
C ILE A 11 20.58 11.33 -33.44
N VAL A 12 20.28 11.85 -34.64
CA VAL A 12 19.00 11.62 -35.33
C VAL A 12 18.81 10.13 -35.64
N ARG A 13 19.86 9.46 -36.15
CA ARG A 13 19.83 8.01 -36.41
C ARG A 13 19.63 7.21 -35.14
N ALA A 14 20.35 7.55 -34.06
CA ALA A 14 20.18 6.87 -32.77
C ALA A 14 18.76 7.02 -32.23
N LEU A 15 18.17 8.22 -32.28
CA LEU A 15 16.79 8.45 -31.86
C LEU A 15 15.78 7.65 -32.68
N LYS A 16 16.00 7.53 -34.01
CA LYS A 16 15.16 6.70 -34.88
C LYS A 16 15.24 5.22 -34.46
N ASN A 17 16.44 4.69 -34.26
CA ASN A 17 16.64 3.29 -33.86
C ASN A 17 16.04 3.00 -32.47
N LEU A 18 16.18 3.93 -31.52
CA LEU A 18 15.57 3.80 -30.20
C LEU A 18 14.04 3.73 -30.28
N ARG A 19 13.44 4.50 -31.20
CA ARG A 19 11.98 4.48 -31.43
C ARG A 19 11.55 3.18 -32.10
N GLU A 20 12.27 2.76 -33.13
CA GLU A 20 12.01 1.51 -33.84
C GLU A 20 12.05 0.29 -32.90
N HIS A 21 12.94 0.31 -31.92
CA HIS A 21 13.04 -0.76 -30.92
C HIS A 21 12.17 -0.53 -29.67
N GLY A 22 11.38 0.54 -29.60
CA GLY A 22 10.41 0.77 -28.53
C GLY A 22 10.99 1.29 -27.21
N PHE A 23 12.21 1.86 -27.22
CA PHE A 23 12.81 2.48 -26.04
C PHE A 23 12.30 3.90 -25.79
N ILE A 24 11.95 4.60 -26.87
CA ILE A 24 11.43 5.96 -26.82
C ILE A 24 10.23 6.08 -27.75
N ASP A 25 9.21 6.79 -27.31
CA ASP A 25 8.17 7.30 -28.19
C ASP A 25 8.00 8.80 -27.95
N TRP A 26 7.62 9.52 -28.99
CA TRP A 26 7.33 10.93 -28.89
C TRP A 26 6.02 11.27 -29.58
N LEU A 27 5.22 12.09 -28.91
CA LEU A 27 4.00 12.64 -29.46
C LEU A 27 4.18 14.13 -29.69
N ARG A 28 3.86 14.56 -30.91
CA ARG A 28 3.86 15.97 -31.26
C ARG A 28 2.60 16.61 -30.68
N ARG A 29 2.80 17.62 -29.83
CA ARG A 29 1.70 18.35 -29.17
C ARG A 29 1.53 19.72 -29.81
N TYR A 30 0.27 20.09 -29.99
CA TYR A 30 -0.15 21.41 -30.46
C TYR A 30 -1.27 21.90 -29.55
N GLU A 31 -1.24 23.17 -29.21
CA GLU A 31 -2.31 23.82 -28.46
C GLU A 31 -3.08 24.76 -29.38
N PRO A 32 -4.42 24.65 -29.49
CA PRO A 32 -5.20 25.56 -30.30
C PRO A 32 -5.18 26.96 -29.67
N THR A 33 -4.87 27.97 -30.48
CA THR A 33 -4.64 29.35 -30.01
C THR A 33 -5.92 30.12 -29.68
N GLY A 34 -7.09 29.57 -30.00
CA GLY A 34 -8.41 30.19 -29.73
C GLY A 34 -8.68 31.52 -30.47
N LYS A 35 -7.81 31.95 -31.39
CA LYS A 35 -7.99 33.20 -32.16
C LYS A 35 -8.84 32.95 -33.40
N GLU A 36 -9.84 33.80 -33.64
CA GLU A 36 -10.62 33.80 -34.87
C GLU A 36 -9.83 34.44 -36.03
N GLY A 37 -9.77 33.73 -37.16
CA GLY A 37 -9.02 34.14 -38.35
C GLY A 37 -9.04 33.06 -39.44
N ARG A 38 -8.46 33.35 -40.62
CA ARG A 38 -8.43 32.42 -41.76
C ARG A 38 -7.43 31.28 -41.51
N GLY A 39 -7.91 30.18 -40.91
CA GLY A 39 -7.21 28.91 -40.76
C GLY A 39 -6.80 28.54 -39.33
N PRO A 40 -6.43 27.26 -39.06
CA PRO A 40 -6.08 26.80 -37.72
C PRO A 40 -4.79 27.48 -37.23
N GLN A 41 -4.92 28.39 -36.27
CA GLN A 41 -3.76 28.94 -35.56
C GLN A 41 -3.43 28.01 -34.40
N VAL A 42 -2.26 27.35 -34.47
CA VAL A 42 -1.77 26.45 -33.43
C VAL A 42 -0.51 27.03 -32.78
N GLN A 43 -0.44 26.99 -31.45
CA GLN A 43 0.79 27.24 -30.71
C GLN A 43 1.59 25.94 -30.61
N GLN A 44 2.90 26.06 -30.80
CA GLN A 44 3.81 24.95 -30.61
C GLN A 44 3.95 24.68 -29.12
N ALA A 45 3.48 23.52 -28.66
CA ALA A 45 3.78 23.01 -27.32
C ALA A 45 5.06 22.17 -27.33
N SER A 46 5.67 22.00 -26.14
CA SER A 46 6.76 21.04 -25.97
C SER A 46 6.27 19.63 -26.26
N ASN A 47 7.08 18.84 -26.96
CA ASN A 47 6.75 17.44 -27.27
C ASN A 47 6.61 16.61 -25.99
N ALA A 48 5.78 15.57 -26.03
CA ALA A 48 5.75 14.55 -24.98
C ALA A 48 6.70 13.41 -25.36
N TYR A 49 7.52 12.97 -24.42
CA TYR A 49 8.42 11.82 -24.56
C TYR A 49 8.00 10.72 -23.57
N ARG A 50 7.86 9.50 -24.06
CA ARG A 50 7.66 8.30 -23.24
C ARG A 50 8.89 7.41 -23.36
N LEU A 51 9.45 7.02 -22.22
CA LEU A 51 10.53 6.04 -22.16
C LEU A 51 9.95 4.70 -21.72
N SER A 52 10.32 3.63 -22.40
CA SER A 52 9.88 2.28 -22.10
C SER A 52 11.05 1.31 -22.18
N LEU A 53 10.93 0.20 -21.44
CA LEU A 53 11.88 -0.90 -21.50
C LEU A 53 11.23 -2.09 -22.23
N PRO A 54 11.56 -2.32 -23.52
CA PRO A 54 11.02 -3.44 -24.29
C PRO A 54 11.35 -4.78 -23.64
N GLU A 55 10.45 -5.77 -23.76
CA GLU A 55 10.66 -7.10 -23.16
C GLU A 55 11.93 -7.79 -23.65
N LYS A 56 12.22 -7.64 -24.95
CA LYS A 56 13.46 -8.16 -25.56
C LYS A 56 14.70 -7.57 -24.88
N ALA A 57 14.67 -6.29 -24.54
CA ALA A 57 15.75 -5.64 -23.80
C ALA A 57 15.79 -6.07 -22.33
N ARG A 58 14.61 -6.25 -21.72
CA ARG A 58 14.45 -6.72 -20.33
C ARG A 58 15.11 -8.08 -20.11
N GLN A 59 15.05 -8.98 -21.09
CA GLN A 59 15.70 -10.30 -21.03
C GLN A 59 17.23 -10.19 -20.89
N PHE A 60 17.86 -9.18 -21.49
CA PHE A 60 19.30 -8.97 -21.42
C PHE A 60 19.78 -8.32 -20.11
N LEU A 61 18.87 -7.76 -19.30
CA LEU A 61 19.26 -7.14 -18.03
C LEU A 61 19.71 -8.16 -16.97
N GLY A 62 19.32 -9.44 -17.09
CA GLY A 62 19.77 -10.51 -16.19
C GLY A 62 19.53 -10.15 -14.71
N ARG A 63 20.61 -10.06 -13.92
CA ARG A 63 20.56 -9.66 -12.51
C ARG A 63 20.12 -8.21 -12.31
N PHE A 64 20.44 -7.31 -13.24
CA PHE A 64 20.06 -5.89 -13.17
C PHE A 64 18.58 -5.64 -13.46
N GLY A 65 17.87 -6.61 -14.05
CA GLY A 65 16.44 -6.55 -14.33
C GLY A 65 15.57 -7.23 -13.27
N LYS A 66 16.20 -7.81 -12.23
CA LYS A 66 15.51 -8.50 -11.14
C LYS A 66 15.53 -7.63 -9.89
N ALA A 67 14.44 -7.64 -9.13
CA ALA A 67 14.44 -7.08 -7.79
C ALA A 67 15.51 -7.80 -6.95
N ALA A 68 16.23 -7.04 -6.12
CA ALA A 68 17.18 -7.63 -5.19
C ALA A 68 16.45 -8.65 -4.30
N PRO A 69 17.08 -9.80 -3.98
CA PRO A 69 16.50 -10.73 -3.04
C PRO A 69 16.28 -9.99 -1.71
N PRO A 70 15.19 -10.28 -0.99
CA PRO A 70 14.97 -9.69 0.32
C PRO A 70 16.11 -10.06 1.28
N PRO A 71 16.42 -9.20 2.26
CA PRO A 71 17.36 -9.51 3.33
C PRO A 71 17.05 -10.85 4.02
N ALA A 72 18.09 -11.51 4.55
CA ALA A 72 17.95 -12.84 5.16
C ALA A 72 17.05 -12.86 6.41
N ASP A 73 16.94 -11.73 7.09
CA ASP A 73 16.13 -11.45 8.28
C ASP A 73 14.70 -10.98 7.97
N HIS A 74 14.37 -10.70 6.70
CA HIS A 74 13.05 -10.17 6.33
C HIS A 74 11.89 -11.08 6.77
N GLY A 75 12.11 -12.40 6.78
CA GLY A 75 11.13 -13.36 7.30
C GLY A 75 11.00 -13.36 8.82
N GLN A 76 12.03 -12.95 9.56
CA GLN A 76 11.98 -12.86 11.02
C GLN A 76 11.18 -11.63 11.47
N GLU A 77 11.38 -10.48 10.82
CA GLU A 77 10.59 -9.28 11.11
C GLU A 77 9.09 -9.53 10.91
N GLN A 78 8.70 -10.20 9.82
CA GLN A 78 7.30 -10.54 9.55
C GLN A 78 6.71 -11.46 10.62
N ARG A 79 7.48 -12.46 11.07
CA ARG A 79 7.06 -13.37 12.15
C ARG A 79 6.89 -12.64 13.48
N ALA A 80 7.89 -11.86 13.86
CA ALA A 80 7.86 -11.06 15.08
C ALA A 80 6.66 -10.09 15.08
N TRP A 81 6.37 -9.46 13.95
CA TRP A 81 5.18 -8.63 13.78
C TRP A 81 3.87 -9.42 13.93
N SER A 82 3.77 -10.60 13.30
CA SER A 82 2.57 -11.44 13.44
C SER A 82 2.35 -11.91 14.88
N GLU A 83 3.43 -12.33 15.56
CA GLU A 83 3.37 -12.77 16.96
C GLU A 83 2.97 -11.63 17.89
N ALA A 84 3.50 -10.42 17.67
CA ALA A 84 3.13 -9.23 18.43
C ALA A 84 1.66 -8.83 18.22
N ILE A 85 1.15 -8.90 16.98
CA ILE A 85 -0.26 -8.63 16.66
C ILE A 85 -1.16 -9.67 17.31
N ASP A 86 -0.80 -10.95 17.25
CA ASP A 86 -1.59 -12.03 17.85
C ASP A 86 -1.61 -11.93 19.38
N ALA A 87 -0.47 -11.63 20.01
CA ALA A 87 -0.39 -11.40 21.44
C ALA A 87 -1.24 -10.19 21.86
N TYR A 88 -1.16 -9.09 21.11
CA TYR A 88 -2.00 -7.91 21.32
C TYR A 88 -3.49 -8.28 21.21
N ARG A 89 -3.89 -9.01 20.16
CA ARG A 89 -5.28 -9.45 19.94
C ARG A 89 -5.80 -10.34 21.06
N GLN A 90 -4.94 -11.20 21.64
CA GLN A 90 -5.29 -12.04 22.78
C GLN A 90 -5.41 -11.26 24.10
N SER A 91 -4.69 -10.15 24.23
CA SER A 91 -4.75 -9.28 25.42
C SER A 91 -6.01 -8.42 25.50
N LEU A 92 -6.72 -8.23 24.38
CA LEU A 92 -7.92 -7.39 24.33
C LEU A 92 -9.10 -8.04 25.07
N PRO A 93 -9.96 -7.21 25.69
CA PRO A 93 -11.22 -7.69 26.24
C PRO A 93 -12.11 -8.27 25.15
N LEU A 94 -12.98 -9.20 25.54
CA LEU A 94 -13.73 -10.05 24.60
C LEU A 94 -14.56 -9.22 23.60
N ASP A 95 -15.13 -8.10 24.02
CA ASP A 95 -15.92 -7.23 23.16
C ASP A 95 -15.07 -6.47 22.13
N GLU A 96 -13.89 -5.97 22.50
CA GLU A 96 -12.96 -5.32 21.59
C GLU A 96 -12.36 -6.30 20.58
N ARG A 97 -11.97 -7.50 21.04
CA ARG A 97 -11.51 -8.58 20.15
C ARG A 97 -12.61 -8.99 19.17
N THR A 98 -13.85 -9.14 19.64
CA THR A 98 -14.98 -9.51 18.77
C THR A 98 -15.26 -8.45 17.72
N ARG A 99 -15.10 -7.16 18.06
CA ARG A 99 -15.23 -6.05 17.09
C ARG A 99 -14.15 -6.13 16.01
N LEU A 100 -12.90 -6.38 16.39
CA LEU A 100 -11.78 -6.56 15.46
C LEU A 100 -12.00 -7.75 14.51
N ASP A 101 -12.55 -8.85 15.02
CA ASP A 101 -12.71 -10.11 14.29
C ASP A 101 -13.91 -10.09 13.33
N ALA A 102 -15.05 -9.56 13.78
CA ALA A 102 -16.31 -9.58 13.03
C ALA A 102 -16.57 -8.32 12.20
N GLY A 103 -15.79 -7.25 12.41
CA GLY A 103 -15.92 -5.95 11.74
C GLY A 103 -17.23 -5.21 12.06
N ASP A 104 -17.45 -4.08 11.39
CA ASP A 104 -18.56 -3.15 11.68
C ASP A 104 -19.91 -3.53 11.02
N SER A 105 -20.07 -4.79 10.63
CA SER A 105 -21.33 -5.27 10.06
C SER A 105 -22.46 -5.32 11.11
N PRO A 106 -23.74 -5.34 10.70
CA PRO A 106 -24.85 -5.52 11.65
C PRO A 106 -24.72 -6.79 12.50
N LEU A 107 -24.20 -7.87 11.90
CA LEU A 107 -23.87 -9.11 12.62
C LEU A 107 -22.73 -8.90 13.62
N GLY A 108 -21.67 -8.20 13.22
CA GLY A 108 -20.55 -7.86 14.10
C GLY A 108 -20.97 -7.03 15.31
N GLN A 109 -21.83 -6.04 15.11
CA GLN A 109 -22.40 -5.24 16.21
C GLN A 109 -23.26 -6.08 17.17
N ALA A 110 -24.02 -7.05 16.64
CA ALA A 110 -24.78 -7.99 17.46
C ALA A 110 -23.85 -8.90 18.29
N LEU A 111 -22.78 -9.43 17.68
CA LEU A 111 -21.77 -10.25 18.37
C LEU A 111 -21.04 -9.48 19.48
N VAL A 112 -20.67 -8.21 19.24
CA VAL A 112 -20.08 -7.33 20.26
C VAL A 112 -21.05 -7.11 21.42
N SER A 113 -22.34 -6.94 21.14
CA SER A 113 -23.36 -6.76 22.18
C SER A 113 -23.51 -8.01 23.06
N ILE A 114 -23.45 -9.20 22.44
CA ILE A 114 -23.46 -10.48 23.16
C ILE A 114 -22.20 -10.61 24.03
N ALA A 115 -21.01 -10.30 23.49
CA ALA A 115 -19.75 -10.34 24.22
C ALA A 115 -19.77 -9.45 25.49
N LYS A 116 -20.28 -8.22 25.37
CA LYS A 116 -20.46 -7.31 26.53
C LYS A 116 -21.41 -7.88 27.58
N GLY A 117 -22.50 -8.52 27.14
CA GLY A 117 -23.45 -9.17 28.02
C GLY A 117 -22.83 -10.32 28.82
N LEU A 118 -21.98 -11.13 28.18
CA LEU A 118 -21.25 -12.22 28.84
C LEU A 118 -20.24 -11.68 29.87
N MET A 119 -19.44 -10.67 29.49
CA MET A 119 -18.47 -10.06 30.40
C MET A 119 -19.13 -9.47 31.66
N LYS A 120 -20.29 -8.81 31.50
CA LYS A 120 -21.04 -8.27 32.64
C LYS A 120 -21.50 -9.37 33.60
N ARG A 121 -22.05 -10.47 33.07
CA ARG A 121 -22.49 -11.62 33.87
C ARG A 121 -21.33 -12.29 34.61
N GLU A 122 -20.19 -12.45 33.95
CA GLU A 122 -18.96 -12.99 34.55
C GLU A 122 -18.49 -12.11 35.71
N SER A 123 -18.51 -10.78 35.52
CA SER A 123 -18.15 -9.81 36.57
C SER A 123 -19.12 -9.85 37.76
N ASP A 124 -20.43 -9.90 37.51
CA ASP A 124 -21.45 -9.92 38.57
C ASP A 124 -21.31 -11.19 39.44
N ASN A 125 -20.96 -12.33 38.83
CA ASN A 125 -20.71 -13.61 39.53
C ASN A 125 -19.37 -13.64 40.31
N GLN A 126 -18.42 -12.77 39.98
CA GLN A 126 -17.10 -12.68 40.63
C GLN A 126 -17.10 -11.75 41.86
N THR A 127 -18.18 -11.01 42.11
CA THR A 127 -18.28 -10.11 43.27
C THR A 127 -18.31 -10.92 44.56
N GLU A 128 -17.33 -10.66 45.43
CA GLU A 128 -16.96 -11.46 46.60
C GLU A 128 -18.14 -11.86 47.52
N SER A 129 -18.08 -13.10 48.01
CA SER A 129 -18.97 -13.63 49.06
C SER A 129 -19.05 -12.68 50.25
N PRO A 130 -20.25 -12.43 50.83
CA PRO A 130 -20.36 -11.57 52.00
C PRO A 130 -19.53 -12.15 53.16
N SER A 131 -18.57 -11.35 53.69
CA SER A 131 -17.78 -11.72 54.87
C SER A 131 -18.68 -12.17 56.01
N SER A 132 -18.62 -13.46 56.38
CA SER A 132 -19.24 -14.01 57.58
C SER A 132 -18.42 -13.59 58.81
N SER A 133 -18.44 -12.31 59.15
CA SER A 133 -17.73 -11.80 60.31
C SER A 133 -18.65 -10.88 61.10
N THR A 134 -19.52 -11.47 61.93
CA THR A 134 -19.88 -10.97 63.27
C THR A 134 -20.81 -11.99 63.92
N LEU A 135 -20.27 -12.90 64.74
CA LEU A 135 -21.03 -13.44 65.87
C LEU A 135 -20.24 -13.19 67.15
N TYR A 136 -20.73 -12.15 67.82
CA TYR A 136 -20.41 -11.70 69.15
C TYR A 136 -20.89 -12.76 70.15
N VAL A 137 -20.00 -13.33 70.96
CA VAL A 137 -20.38 -13.98 72.21
C VAL A 137 -19.64 -13.28 73.33
N LYS A 138 -20.37 -12.41 74.03
CA LYS A 138 -19.97 -11.77 75.28
C LYS A 138 -20.46 -12.64 76.44
N THR A 139 -19.56 -12.81 77.41
CA THR A 139 -19.73 -13.24 78.82
C THR A 139 -20.29 -14.63 79.07
#